data_AF-A0A945SFH0-F1
#
_entry.id   AF-A0A945SFH0-F1
#
_cell.length_a   1.000
_cell.length_b   1.000
_cell.length_c   1.000
_cell.angle_alpha   90.00
_cell.angle_beta   90.00
_cell.angle_gamma   90.00
#
_symmetry.space_group_name_H-M   'P 1'
#
loop_
_entity.id
_entity.type
_entity.pdbx_description
1 polymer ?
#
loop_
_entity_poly.entity_id
_entity_poly.type
_entity_poly.pdbx_seq_one_letter_code
_entity_poly.pdbx_strand_id
1 'polypeptide(L)' 'MMQKTNNAKKTLYSIGGLLVIILISYLMSSDEVLGSYEKYEITASTAKRVGMGLTTFYLLAIGAIGAVLYAELSKVFSK' A
#
# COMPACT_ATOMS: atom_id res chain seq x y z
N MET A 1 -30.28 16.97 -1.60
CA MET A 1 -29.39 15.99 -0.91
C MET A 1 -28.00 15.87 -1.59
N MET A 2 -27.38 16.98 -2.06
CA MET A 2 -26.10 16.97 -2.80
C MET A 2 -25.16 18.08 -2.29
N GLN A 3 -24.77 18.04 -1.02
CA GLN A 3 -23.92 19.08 -0.40
C GLN A 3 -22.43 18.67 -0.26
N LYS A 4 -22.03 17.45 -0.66
CA LYS A 4 -20.65 16.92 -0.41
C LYS A 4 -19.86 16.47 -1.63
N THR A 5 -20.09 17.05 -2.81
CA THR A 5 -19.29 16.74 -4.03
C THR A 5 -17.77 16.92 -3.82
N ASN A 6 -17.34 17.92 -3.04
CA ASN A 6 -15.92 18.12 -2.72
C ASN A 6 -15.30 16.99 -1.88
N ASN A 7 -16.07 16.36 -0.98
CA ASN A 7 -15.57 15.24 -0.19
C ASN A 7 -15.49 13.97 -1.05
N ALA A 8 -16.45 13.77 -1.97
CA ALA A 8 -16.43 12.65 -2.90
C ALA A 8 -15.17 12.66 -3.78
N LYS A 9 -14.75 13.83 -4.27
CA LYS A 9 -13.49 13.96 -5.05
C LYS A 9 -12.25 13.57 -4.23
N LYS A 10 -12.15 14.04 -2.98
CA LYS A 10 -11.03 13.68 -2.09
C LYS A 10 -10.97 12.18 -1.79
N THR A 11 -12.12 11.58 -1.52
CA THR A 11 -12.22 10.13 -1.31
C THR A 11 -11.80 9.37 -2.57
N LEU A 12 -12.19 9.83 -3.76
CA LEU A 12 -11.79 9.21 -5.02
C LEU A 12 -10.27 9.28 -5.24
N TYR A 13 -9.62 10.38 -4.91
CA TYR A 13 -8.16 10.48 -4.95
C TYR A 13 -7.48 9.54 -3.96
N SER A 14 -8.00 9.38 -2.74
CA SER A 14 -7.45 8.42 -1.77
C SER A 14 -7.61 6.97 -2.24
N ILE A 15 -8.76 6.63 -2.82
CA ILE A 15 -9.00 5.28 -3.38
C ILE A 15 -8.09 5.05 -4.57
N GLY A 16 -7.97 6.02 -5.48
CA GLY A 16 -7.08 5.95 -6.63
C GLY A 16 -5.63 5.75 -6.22
N GLY A 17 -5.14 6.51 -5.23
CA GLY A 17 -3.79 6.34 -4.69
C GLY A 17 -3.56 4.95 -4.09
N LEU A 18 -4.52 4.43 -3.32
CA LEU A 18 -4.44 3.08 -2.77
C LEU A 18 -4.40 2.01 -3.87
N LEU A 19 -5.24 2.14 -4.90
CA LEU A 19 -5.26 1.22 -6.04
C LEU A 19 -3.92 1.22 -6.79
N VAL A 20 -3.29 2.38 -6.99
CA VAL A 20 -1.97 2.47 -7.61
C VAL A 20 -0.92 1.70 -6.80
N ILE A 21 -0.92 1.84 -5.47
CA ILE A 21 0.03 1.13 -4.61
C ILE A 21 -0.19 -0.38 -4.67
N ILE A 22 -1.45 -0.83 -4.67
CA ILE A 22 -1.80 -2.25 -4.80
C ILE A 22 -1.33 -2.80 -6.16
N LEU A 23 -1.52 -2.05 -7.25
CA LEU A 23 -1.06 -2.45 -8.59
C LEU A 23 0.47 -2.59 -8.63
N ILE A 24 1.21 -1.61 -8.11
CA ILE A 24 2.67 -1.68 -8.02
C ILE A 24 3.09 -2.91 -7.18
N SER A 25 2.42 -3.14 -6.06
CA SER A 25 2.72 -4.25 -5.16
C SER A 25 2.43 -5.62 -5.79
N TYR A 26 1.40 -5.72 -6.64
CA TYR A 26 1.09 -6.93 -7.39
C TYR A 26 2.11 -7.20 -8.51
N LEU A 27 2.61 -6.14 -9.17
CA LEU A 27 3.66 -6.25 -10.18
C LEU A 27 5.01 -6.65 -9.55
N MET A 28 5.29 -6.19 -8.34
CA MET A 28 6.51 -6.54 -7.60
C MET A 28 6.41 -7.88 -6.88
N SER A 29 5.22 -8.45 -6.69
CA SER A 29 5.09 -9.70 -5.94
C SER A 29 5.39 -10.91 -6.83
N SER A 30 6.34 -11.72 -6.36
CA SER A 30 6.64 -13.01 -6.97
C SER A 30 5.64 -14.08 -6.51
N ASP A 31 5.34 -15.00 -7.41
CA ASP A 31 4.59 -16.23 -7.19
C ASP A 31 5.47 -17.41 -6.76
N GLU A 32 6.77 -17.17 -6.59
CA GLU A 32 7.75 -18.16 -6.18
C GLU A 32 7.49 -18.61 -4.75
N VAL A 33 7.28 -19.92 -4.59
CA VAL A 33 7.14 -20.56 -3.28
C VAL A 33 8.53 -21.00 -2.86
N LEU A 34 9.07 -20.43 -1.78
CA LEU A 34 10.34 -20.89 -1.24
C LEU A 34 10.25 -22.40 -0.96
N GLY A 35 11.26 -23.18 -1.32
CA GLY A 35 11.23 -24.64 -1.13
C GLY A 35 10.92 -25.10 0.31
N SER A 36 11.21 -24.26 1.31
CA SER A 36 10.81 -24.50 2.71
C SER A 36 9.30 -24.50 2.97
N TYR A 37 8.52 -23.90 2.06
CA TYR A 37 7.07 -23.79 2.13
C TYR A 37 6.33 -24.86 1.31
N GLU A 38 7.01 -25.66 0.49
CA GLU A 38 6.40 -26.77 -0.27
C GLU A 38 5.72 -27.79 0.65
N LYS A 39 6.30 -28.01 1.84
CA LYS A 39 5.74 -28.84 2.92
C LYS A 39 4.32 -28.43 3.34
N TYR A 40 3.95 -27.17 3.13
CA TYR A 40 2.67 -26.60 3.56
C TYR A 40 1.64 -26.55 2.42
N GLU A 41 1.92 -27.19 1.27
CA GLU A 41 1.05 -27.22 0.09
C GLU A 41 0.60 -25.81 -0.36
N ILE A 42 1.46 -24.81 -0.14
CA ILE A 42 1.15 -23.43 -0.52
C ILE A 42 1.23 -23.33 -2.04
N THR A 43 0.08 -23.11 -2.68
CA THR A 43 0.03 -22.79 -4.11
C THR A 43 0.71 -21.46 -4.41
N ALA A 44 1.37 -21.37 -5.57
CA ALA A 44 2.03 -20.16 -6.10
C ALA A 44 1.10 -18.92 -6.07
N SER A 45 -0.19 -19.10 -6.37
CA SER A 45 -1.19 -18.03 -6.29
C SER A 45 -1.37 -17.46 -4.88
N THR A 46 -1.36 -18.33 -3.86
CA THR A 46 -1.47 -17.91 -2.45
C THR A 46 -0.21 -17.17 -2.02
N ALA A 47 0.97 -17.69 -2.36
CA ALA A 47 2.25 -17.02 -2.09
C ALA A 47 2.30 -15.63 -2.73
N LYS A 48 1.88 -15.50 -4.00
CA LYS A 48 1.82 -14.21 -4.70
C LYS A 48 0.91 -13.19 -4.01
N ARG A 49 -0.24 -13.63 -3.49
CA ARG A 49 -1.19 -12.76 -2.78
C ARG A 49 -0.65 -12.31 -1.43
N VAL A 50 0.03 -13.19 -0.71
CA VAL A 50 0.70 -12.84 0.55
C VAL A 50 1.84 -11.86 0.30
N GLY A 51 2.70 -12.14 -0.69
CA GLY A 51 3.77 -11.23 -1.10
C GLY A 51 3.24 -9.86 -1.52
N MET A 52 2.17 -9.82 -2.32
CA MET A 52 1.49 -8.57 -2.69
C MET A 52 1.01 -7.81 -1.44
N GLY A 53 0.38 -8.49 -0.49
CA GLY A 53 -0.10 -7.88 0.75
C GLY A 53 1.03 -7.29 1.60
N LEU A 54 2.12 -8.03 1.77
CA LEU A 54 3.32 -7.58 2.49
C LEU A 54 3.96 -6.36 1.83
N THR A 55 4.18 -6.41 0.51
CA THR A 55 4.74 -5.28 -0.24
C THR A 55 3.86 -4.04 -0.13
N THR A 56 2.53 -4.20 -0.28
CA THR A 56 1.57 -3.10 -0.10
C THR A 56 1.70 -2.48 1.28
N PHE A 57 1.77 -3.31 2.33
CA PHE A 57 1.93 -2.86 3.70
C PHE A 57 3.23 -2.07 3.90
N TYR A 58 4.37 -2.58 3.41
CA TYR A 58 5.65 -1.90 3.56
C TYR A 58 5.69 -0.55 2.83
N LEU A 59 5.13 -0.46 1.62
CA LEU A 59 5.02 0.82 0.90
C LEU A 59 4.18 1.85 1.67
N LEU A 60 3.03 1.41 2.20
CA LEU A 60 2.17 2.29 3.01
C LEU A 60 2.85 2.69 4.32
N ALA A 61 3.55 1.77 4.98
CA ALA A 61 4.27 2.04 6.23
C ALA A 61 5.37 3.08 6.03
N ILE A 62 6.21 2.92 5.00
CA ILE A 62 7.26 3.90 4.66
C ILE A 62 6.64 5.25 4.28
N GLY A 63 5.57 5.24 3.47
CA GLY A 63 4.84 6.45 3.12
C GLY A 63 4.26 7.18 4.33
N ALA A 64 3.69 6.44 5.28
CA ALA A 64 3.14 7.00 6.52
C ALA A 64 4.24 7.60 7.41
N ILE A 65 5.35 6.89 7.60
CA ILE A 65 6.51 7.39 8.35
C ILE A 65 7.03 8.68 7.70
N GLY A 66 7.23 8.68 6.37
CA GLY A 66 7.68 9.86 5.63
C GLY A 66 6.72 11.05 5.75
N ALA A 67 5.40 10.80 5.69
CA ALA A 67 4.39 11.83 5.86
C ALA A 67 4.40 12.43 7.27
N VAL A 68 4.54 11.61 8.30
CA VAL A 68 4.66 12.07 9.70
C VAL A 68 5.92 12.90 9.87
N LEU A 69 7.07 12.42 9.40
CA LEU A 69 8.33 13.17 9.47
C LEU A 69 8.22 14.52 8.76
N TYR A 70 7.66 14.55 7.54
CA TYR A 70 7.43 15.79 6.81
C TYR A 70 6.50 16.75 7.57
N ALA A 71 5.41 16.24 8.14
CA ALA A 71 4.45 17.04 8.89
C ALA A 71 5.07 17.65 10.16
N GLU A 72 5.94 16.93 10.86
CA GLU A 72 6.62 17.46 12.05
C GLU A 72 7.75 18.42 11.70
N LEU A 73 8.59 18.10 10.70
CA LEU A 73 9.67 18.99 10.25
C LEU A 73 9.13 20.31 9.70
N SER A 74 8.08 20.26 8.87
CA SER A 74 7.50 21.45 8.26
C SER A 74 6.94 22.44 9.29
N LYS A 75 6.42 21.97 10.44
CA LYS A 75 6.02 22.84 11.55
C LYS A 75 7.20 23.59 12.18
N VAL A 76 8.36 22.95 12.26
CA VAL A 76 9.58 23.53 12.86
C VAL A 76 10.20 24.57 11.92
N PHE A 77 10.21 24.31 10.60
CA PHE A 77 10.78 25.22 9.60
C PHE A 77 9.85 26.35 9.16
N SER A 78 8.54 26.22 9.36
CA SER A 78 7.56 27.26 9.01
C SER A 78 7.35 28.31 10.11
N LYS A 79 8.22 28.34 11.13
CA LYS A 79 8.25 29.34 12.20
C LYS A 79 9.52 30.18 12.10
#